data_AF-A0A2S9FSG4-F1
#
_entry.id   AF-A0A2S9FSG4-F1
#
_cell.length_a   1.000
_cell.length_b   1.000
_cell.length_c   1.000
_cell.angle_alpha   90.00
_cell.angle_beta   90.00
_cell.angle_gamma   90.00
#
_symmetry.space_group_name_H-M   'P 1'
#
loop_
_entity.id
_entity.type
_entity.pdbx_description
1 polymer ?
#
loop_
_entity_poly.entity_id
_entity_poly.type
_entity_poly.pdbx_seq_one_letter_code
_entity_poly.pdbx_strand_id
1 'polypeptide(L)' 'MAVTDDDLEYLRRCVDLAREALDGGDEPFGSLLVDQNGSVRFQDHNRVKDGDATRHPEFAIARWAVDHLTPGDRARAT' A
#
# COMPACT_ATOMS: atom_id res chain seq x y z
N MET A 1 -1.04 -21.34 1.86
CA MET A 1 0.13 -20.59 2.33
C MET A 1 -0.25 -19.94 3.65
N ALA A 2 0.57 -20.05 4.69
CA ALA A 2 0.29 -19.43 5.98
C ALA A 2 0.89 -18.02 6.02
N VAL A 3 0.28 -17.11 6.77
CA VAL A 3 0.83 -15.76 7.04
C VAL A 3 2.09 -15.93 7.88
N THR A 4 3.19 -15.35 7.42
CA THR A 4 4.48 -15.35 8.12
C THR A 4 4.58 -14.22 9.15
N ASP A 5 5.64 -14.24 9.97
CA ASP A 5 5.88 -13.15 10.92
C ASP A 5 6.18 -11.82 10.20
N ASP A 6 6.92 -11.86 9.09
CA ASP A 6 7.18 -10.68 8.24
C ASP A 6 5.88 -10.14 7.64
N ASP A 7 5.00 -11.02 7.14
CA ASP A 7 3.68 -10.60 6.65
C ASP A 7 2.88 -9.89 7.75
N LEU A 8 2.95 -10.36 8.99
CA LEU A 8 2.28 -9.71 10.13
C LEU A 8 2.86 -8.33 10.42
N GLU A 9 4.17 -8.11 10.26
CA GLU A 9 4.77 -6.79 10.40
C GLU A 9 4.28 -5.82 9.32
N TYR A 10 4.24 -6.24 8.06
CA TYR A 10 3.69 -5.43 6.96
C TYR A 10 2.20 -5.13 7.16
N LEU A 11 1.41 -6.14 7.55
CA LEU A 11 -0.02 -5.96 7.82
C LEU A 11 -0.28 -4.99 8.97
N ARG A 12 0.52 -5.03 10.04
CA ARG A 12 0.43 -4.03 11.12
C ARG A 12 0.70 -2.63 10.62
N ARG A 13 1.68 -2.45 9.73
CA ARG A 13 1.95 -1.14 9.11
C ARG A 13 0.81 -0.68 8.19
N CYS A 14 0.17 -1.58 7.45
CA CYS A 14 -1.06 -1.26 6.70
C CYS A 14 -2.19 -0.79 7.63
N VAL A 15 -2.35 -1.41 8.80
CA VAL A 15 -3.33 -1.00 9.81
C VAL A 15 -2.98 0.38 10.39
N ASP A 16 -1.71 0.70 10.60
CA ASP A 16 -1.31 2.03 11.04
C ASP A 16 -1.62 3.10 9.98
N LEU A 17 -1.36 2.83 8.70
CA LEU A 17 -1.75 3.72 7.60
C LEU A 17 -3.28 3.91 7.50
N ALA A 18 -4.06 2.85 7.75
CA ALA A 18 -5.51 2.95 7.81
C ALA A 18 -5.99 3.83 8.98
N ARG A 19 -5.31 3.79 10.14
CA ARG A 19 -5.57 4.71 11.25
C ARG A 19 -5.22 6.15 10.88
N GLU A 20 -4.06 6.36 10.25
CA GLU A 20 -3.64 7.68 9.74
C GLU A 20 -4.69 8.28 8.78
N ALA A 21 -5.26 7.47 7.87
CA ALA A 21 -6.36 7.89 7.01
C ALA A 21 -7.61 8.29 7.81
N LEU A 22 -8.03 7.45 8.75
CA LEU A 22 -9.22 7.70 9.56
C LEU A 22 -9.10 8.98 10.40
N ASP A 23 -7.96 9.17 11.05
CA ASP A 23 -7.65 10.37 11.84
C ASP A 23 -7.62 11.62 10.94
N GLY A 24 -7.27 11.46 9.67
CA GLY A 24 -7.32 12.49 8.63
C GLY A 24 -8.71 12.73 8.03
N GLY A 25 -9.73 11.95 8.39
CA GLY A 25 -11.09 12.06 7.85
C GLY A 25 -11.34 11.31 6.53
N ASP A 26 -10.39 10.46 6.11
CA ASP A 26 -10.54 9.53 4.99
C ASP A 26 -11.06 8.16 5.48
N GLU A 27 -11.48 7.28 4.57
CA GLU A 27 -11.85 5.90 4.97
C GLU A 27 -10.61 5.07 5.36
N PRO A 28 -10.71 4.13 6.31
CA PRO A 28 -9.56 3.47 6.93
C PRO A 28 -8.96 2.35 6.05
N PHE A 29 -8.31 2.73 4.96
CA PHE A 29 -7.56 1.82 4.09
C PHE A 29 -6.11 2.26 3.96
N GLY A 30 -5.19 1.31 4.10
CA GLY A 30 -3.75 1.50 3.98
C GLY A 30 -3.11 0.34 3.22
N SER A 31 -2.10 0.64 2.41
CA SER A 31 -1.45 -0.37 1.57
C SER A 31 0.07 -0.13 1.48
N LEU A 32 0.79 -1.22 1.31
CA LEU A 32 2.23 -1.25 1.07
C LEU A 32 2.52 -1.97 -0.25
N LEU A 33 3.61 -1.58 -0.90
CA LEU A 33 4.25 -2.36 -1.96
C LEU A 33 5.64 -2.75 -1.48
N VAL A 34 5.88 -4.05 -1.37
CA VAL A 34 7.15 -4.63 -0.92
C VAL A 34 7.83 -5.32 -2.11
N ASP A 35 9.12 -5.10 -2.30
CA ASP A 35 9.88 -5.81 -3.34
C ASP A 35 10.30 -7.23 -2.89
N GLN A 36 10.86 -7.99 -3.83
CA GLN A 36 11.38 -9.35 -3.61
C GLN A 36 12.45 -9.46 -2.49
N ASN A 37 13.06 -8.36 -2.09
CA ASN A 37 14.09 -8.33 -1.05
C ASN A 37 13.49 -7.93 0.31
N GLY A 38 12.16 -7.84 0.43
CA GLY A 38 11.47 -7.36 1.63
C GLY A 38 11.56 -5.84 1.82
N SER A 39 11.99 -5.08 0.81
CA SER A 39 12.08 -3.62 0.96
C SER A 39 10.75 -2.95 0.59
N VAL A 40 10.20 -2.15 1.49
CA VAL A 40 9.03 -1.31 1.20
C VAL A 40 9.42 -0.27 0.14
N ARG A 41 8.81 -0.36 -1.03
CA ARG A 41 9.03 0.53 -2.16
C ARG A 41 8.10 1.73 -2.13
N PHE A 42 6.86 1.50 -1.69
CA PHE A 42 5.83 2.51 -1.63
C PHE A 42 4.82 2.18 -0.53
N GLN A 43 4.23 3.22 0.05
CA GLN A 43 3.17 3.11 1.03
C GLN A 43 2.21 4.28 0.87
N ASP A 44 0.91 4.03 0.99
CA ASP A 44 -0.11 5.08 0.95
C ASP A 44 -1.35 4.65 1.73
N HIS A 45 -2.26 5.60 1.91
CA HIS A 45 -3.55 5.40 2.53
C HIS A 45 -4.65 6.08 1.71
N ASN A 46 -5.92 5.82 2.04
CA ASN A 46 -7.05 6.36 1.29
C ASN A 46 -7.09 7.90 1.31
N ARG A 47 -7.53 8.53 0.21
CA ARG A 47 -7.60 9.99 0.05
C ARG A 47 -8.91 10.47 -0.60
N VAL A 48 -10.02 9.82 -0.25
CA VAL A 48 -11.33 10.02 -0.88
C VAL A 48 -12.15 11.18 -0.30
N LYS A 49 -11.79 11.73 0.87
CA LYS A 49 -12.58 12.77 1.55
C LYS A 49 -12.79 14.05 0.73
N ASP A 50 -11.91 14.29 -0.24
CA ASP A 50 -11.96 15.44 -1.14
C ASP A 50 -12.92 15.24 -2.34
N GLY A 51 -13.69 14.14 -2.35
CA GLY A 51 -14.77 13.88 -3.31
C GLY A 51 -14.42 12.97 -4.48
N ASP A 52 -13.18 12.49 -4.58
CA ASP A 52 -12.77 11.48 -5.56
C ASP A 52 -12.67 10.10 -4.92
N ALA A 53 -13.73 9.31 -5.08
CA ALA A 53 -13.83 7.94 -4.56
C ALA A 53 -12.88 6.94 -5.23
N THR A 54 -12.09 7.33 -6.23
CA THR A 54 -11.11 6.43 -6.89
C THR A 54 -9.72 6.49 -6.28
N ARG A 55 -9.49 7.39 -5.31
CA ARG A 55 -8.18 7.62 -4.65
C ARG A 55 -7.85 6.57 -3.58
N HIS A 56 -7.96 5.31 -3.97
CA HIS A 56 -7.57 4.15 -3.20
C HIS A 56 -6.05 3.95 -3.22
N PRO A 57 -5.44 3.54 -2.08
CA PRO A 57 -3.99 3.35 -1.99
C PRO A 57 -3.47 2.22 -2.90
N GLU A 58 -4.26 1.18 -3.17
CA GLU A 58 -3.90 0.09 -4.08
C GLU A 58 -3.81 0.58 -5.53
N PHE A 59 -4.69 1.50 -5.93
CA PHE A 59 -4.63 2.10 -7.26
C PHE A 59 -3.43 3.05 -7.40
N ALA A 60 -3.10 3.78 -6.33
CA ALA A 60 -1.89 4.59 -6.26
C ALA A 60 -0.63 3.73 -6.40
N ILE A 61 -0.56 2.57 -5.72
CA ILE A 61 0.49 1.56 -5.88
C ILE A 61 0.61 1.09 -7.33
N ALA A 62 -0.50 0.73 -7.97
CA ALA A 62 -0.48 0.23 -9.34
C ALA A 62 0.13 1.25 -10.31
N ARG A 63 -0.28 2.52 -10.20
CA ARG A 63 0.30 3.62 -11.00
C ARG A 63 1.77 3.83 -10.68
N TRP A 64 2.11 3.94 -9.40
CA TRP A 64 3.48 4.15 -8.96
C TRP A 64 4.42 3.04 -9.45
N ALA A 65 4.01 1.77 -9.37
CA ALA A 65 4.81 0.62 -9.79
C ALA A 65 5.04 0.58 -11.32
N VAL A 66 4.11 1.09 -12.12
CA VAL A 66 4.32 1.22 -13.58
C VAL A 66 5.38 2.29 -13.88
N ASP A 67 5.35 3.40 -13.14
CA ASP A 67 6.25 4.53 -13.37
C ASP A 67 7.67 4.30 -12.82
N HIS A 68 7.83 3.47 -11.77
CA HIS A 68 9.08 3.37 -11.02
C HIS A 68 9.76 1.99 -11.04
N LEU A 69 9.06 0.92 -11.39
CA LEU A 69 9.63 -0.43 -11.42
C LEU A 69 9.72 -0.97 -12.84
N THR A 70 10.80 -1.69 -13.12
CA THR A 70 10.88 -2.49 -14.35
C THR A 70 9.77 -3.55 -14.34
N PRO A 71 9.33 -4.05 -15.52
CA PRO A 71 8.34 -5.13 -15.55
C PRO A 71 8.77 -6.36 -14.75
N GLY A 72 10.06 -6.69 -14.75
CA GLY A 72 10.60 -7.80 -13.98
C GLY A 72 10.50 -7.58 -12.47
N ASP A 73 10.88 -6.40 -11.98
CA ASP A 73 10.83 -6.10 -10.55
C ASP A 73 9.38 -5.98 -10.06
N ARG A 74 8.52 -5.35 -10.85
CA ARG A 74 7.08 -5.23 -10.56
C ARG A 74 6.40 -6.59 -10.45
N ALA A 75 6.75 -7.54 -11.30
CA ALA A 75 6.18 -8.89 -11.27
C ALA A 75 6.57 -9.68 -10.00
N ARG A 76 7.58 -9.22 -9.25
CA ARG A 76 8.08 -9.86 -8.03
C ARG A 76 7.84 -9.01 -6.78
N ALA A 77 7.11 -7.91 -6.92
CA ALA A 77 6.67 -7.08 -5.81
C ALA A 77 5.23 -7.44 -5.42
N THR A 78 4.92 -7.34 -4.13
CA THR A 78 3.62 -7.72 -3.54
C THR A 78 3.14 -6.68 -2.56
#